data_AF-A0A559VIZ6-F1
#
_entry.id   AF-A0A559VIZ6-F1
#
_cell.length_a   1.000
_cell.length_b   1.000
_cell.length_c   1.000
_cell.angle_alpha   90.00
_cell.angle_beta   90.00
_cell.angle_gamma   90.00
#
_symmetry.space_group_name_H-M   'P 1'
#
loop_
_entity.id
_entity.type
_entity.pdbx_description
1 polymer ?
#
loop_
_entity_poly.entity_id
_entity_poly.type
_entity_poly.pdbx_seq_one_letter_code
_entity_poly.pdbx_strand_id
1 'polypeptide(L)'
;MRLRLPAERPTEPPTGYKIARPVLSQDGTRAGFTGVSLGSALPYGVLDDASCVYGRRHRAPARLCDCGFHCVHDRAAAEALLCAAEHRAAVLLEVSVLGSYIRFERGFRYARQRVRTATVGPCACGVTAVALAADDEWGRPGWRGLAPACAGCVRGRTSVSLAGFARLAGEGLRVLAGGAGTAAPDTGLTADGELGVPELVAEAALLQARLDWFQAQLARLGNRGARGAEYD
;
A
#
# COMPACT_ATOMS: atom_id res chain seq x y z
N MET A 1 -10.06 27.03 -22.82
CA MET A 1 -10.68 27.21 -21.49
C MET A 1 -10.11 26.18 -20.52
N ARG A 2 -9.40 26.58 -19.45
CA ARG A 2 -9.06 25.63 -18.38
C ARG A 2 -10.26 25.54 -17.45
N LEU A 3 -11.05 24.47 -17.58
CA LEU A 3 -12.13 24.14 -16.64
C LEU A 3 -11.52 24.05 -15.22
N ARG A 4 -11.79 25.06 -14.39
CA ARG A 4 -11.52 24.97 -12.96
C ARG A 4 -12.56 24.01 -12.38
N LEU A 5 -12.11 22.91 -11.80
CA LEU A 5 -13.00 22.08 -11.01
C LEU A 5 -13.55 22.90 -9.83
N PRO A 6 -14.75 22.60 -9.34
CA PRO A 6 -15.26 23.15 -8.09
C PRO A 6 -14.24 22.97 -6.96
N ALA A 7 -14.06 24.00 -6.15
CA ALA A 7 -13.24 23.93 -4.96
C ALA A 7 -14.15 23.65 -3.76
N GLU A 8 -13.86 22.57 -3.03
CA GLU A 8 -14.50 22.27 -1.75
C GLU A 8 -13.51 22.51 -0.59
N ARG A 9 -14.04 22.92 0.56
CA ARG A 9 -13.30 23.13 1.81
C ARG A 9 -14.17 22.61 2.97
N PRO A 10 -14.25 21.29 3.17
CA PRO A 10 -15.07 20.73 4.23
C PRO A 10 -14.55 21.19 5.60
N THR A 11 -15.46 21.35 6.56
CA THR A 11 -15.13 21.74 7.95
C THR A 11 -14.40 20.64 8.70
N GLU A 12 -14.64 19.39 8.31
CA GLU A 12 -13.96 18.20 8.83
C GLU A 12 -13.18 17.49 7.72
N PRO A 13 -12.02 16.89 8.04
CA PRO A 13 -11.29 16.06 7.08
C PRO A 13 -12.17 14.94 6.52
N PRO A 14 -12.25 14.76 5.19
CA PRO A 14 -12.93 13.60 4.62
C PRO A 14 -12.31 12.30 5.12
N THR A 15 -13.14 11.28 5.31
CA THR A 15 -12.69 9.91 5.59
C THR A 15 -12.58 9.13 4.28
N GLY A 16 -11.57 8.27 4.17
CA GLY A 16 -11.50 7.27 3.13
C GLY A 16 -10.84 5.98 3.58
N TYR A 17 -10.79 5.01 2.69
CA TYR A 17 -10.32 3.66 2.98
C TYR A 17 -9.30 3.19 1.95
N LYS A 18 -8.29 2.45 2.39
CA LYS A 18 -7.27 1.86 1.49
C LYS A 18 -6.65 0.63 2.13
N ILE A 19 -5.94 -0.17 1.35
CA ILE A 19 -5.13 -1.27 1.87
C ILE A 19 -3.64 -0.91 1.86
N ALA A 20 -2.90 -1.44 2.82
CA ALA A 20 -1.45 -1.22 2.93
C ALA A 20 -0.76 -2.41 3.58
N ARG A 21 0.53 -2.61 3.29
CA ARG A 21 1.34 -3.63 3.98
C ARG A 21 1.95 -3.01 5.25
N PRO A 22 1.71 -3.59 6.44
CA PRO A 22 2.35 -3.14 7.66
C PRO A 22 3.85 -3.46 7.63
N VAL A 23 4.67 -2.58 8.18
CA VAL A 23 6.13 -2.74 8.22
C VAL A 23 6.69 -2.39 9.60
N LEU A 24 7.82 -3.03 9.94
CA LEU A 24 8.59 -2.78 11.16
C LEU A 24 10.04 -2.43 10.79
N SER A 25 10.62 -1.42 11.41
CA SER A 25 12.03 -1.10 11.19
C SER A 25 12.92 -2.25 11.67
N GLN A 26 14.11 -2.38 11.07
CA GLN A 26 15.04 -3.46 11.41
C GLN A 26 15.43 -3.47 12.89
N ASP A 27 15.56 -2.29 13.50
CA ASP A 27 15.86 -2.10 14.92
C ASP A 27 14.63 -2.28 15.84
N GLY A 28 13.45 -2.52 15.28
CA GLY A 28 12.20 -2.73 16.03
C GLY A 28 11.62 -1.49 16.68
N THR A 29 12.17 -0.30 16.43
CA THR A 29 11.79 0.94 17.13
C THR A 29 10.66 1.71 16.46
N ARG A 30 10.37 1.43 15.18
CA ARG A 30 9.36 2.15 14.38
C ARG A 30 8.48 1.18 13.62
N ALA A 31 7.20 1.50 13.54
CA ALA A 31 6.24 0.81 12.69
C ALA A 31 5.55 1.79 11.75
N GLY A 32 5.08 1.29 10.62
CA GLY A 32 4.41 2.10 9.61
C GLY A 32 3.80 1.24 8.52
N PHE A 33 3.59 1.84 7.36
CA PHE A 33 2.94 1.15 6.24
C PHE A 33 3.67 1.39 4.93
N THR A 34 3.43 0.51 3.97
CA THR A 34 3.80 0.71 2.56
C THR A 34 2.56 0.52 1.70
N GLY A 35 2.47 1.23 0.57
CA GLY A 35 1.38 1.01 -0.38
C GLY A 35 1.45 -0.40 -1.00
N VAL A 36 0.33 -0.89 -1.52
CA VAL A 36 0.30 -2.19 -2.22
C VAL A 36 0.70 -2.10 -3.70
N SER A 37 0.67 -0.90 -4.29
CA SER A 37 0.97 -0.61 -5.70
C SER A 37 2.21 0.29 -5.87
N LEU A 38 2.13 1.39 -6.63
CA LEU A 38 3.22 2.34 -6.86
C LEU A 38 3.76 2.98 -5.56
N GLY A 39 2.90 3.12 -4.54
CA GLY A 39 3.27 3.60 -3.21
C GLY A 39 4.05 2.61 -2.33
N SER A 40 4.46 1.46 -2.88
CA SER A 40 5.24 0.44 -2.15
C SER A 40 6.73 0.77 -2.02
N ALA A 41 7.21 1.85 -2.67
CA ALA A 41 8.63 2.18 -2.73
C ALA A 41 9.22 2.62 -1.38
N LEU A 42 8.46 3.39 -0.59
CA LEU A 42 8.93 3.96 0.68
C LEU A 42 7.89 3.74 1.79
N PRO A 43 8.32 3.27 2.98
CA PRO A 43 7.49 3.30 4.18
C PRO A 43 7.05 4.71 4.55
N TYR A 44 5.82 4.82 5.05
CA TYR A 44 5.24 6.05 5.58
C TYR A 44 4.66 5.83 6.97
N GLY A 45 4.60 6.90 7.75
CA GLY A 45 4.05 6.90 9.11
C GLY A 45 2.51 6.97 9.16
N VAL A 46 1.97 6.91 10.38
CA VAL A 46 0.52 7.08 10.61
C VAL A 46 0.06 8.47 10.16
N LEU A 47 0.78 9.51 10.56
CA LEU A 47 0.64 10.89 10.08
C LEU A 47 1.82 11.19 9.16
N ASP A 48 1.58 11.42 7.88
CA ASP A 48 2.67 11.64 6.92
C ASP A 48 2.23 12.48 5.73
N ASP A 49 3.21 13.10 5.07
CA ASP A 49 3.07 13.87 3.85
C ASP A 49 3.47 13.03 2.63
N ALA A 50 2.76 13.23 1.54
CA ALA A 50 2.99 12.46 0.34
C ALA A 50 4.17 12.99 -0.47
N SER A 51 5.05 12.08 -0.87
CA SER A 51 6.23 12.39 -1.67
C SER A 51 6.08 11.96 -3.12
N CYS A 52 6.87 12.54 -4.02
CA CYS A 52 6.92 12.11 -5.41
C CYS A 52 7.79 10.85 -5.53
N VAL A 53 7.18 9.74 -5.97
CA VAL A 53 7.91 8.48 -6.23
C VAL A 53 9.02 8.66 -7.29
N TYR A 54 8.83 9.59 -8.22
CA TYR A 54 9.81 9.91 -9.26
C TYR A 54 10.87 10.96 -8.85
N GLY A 55 10.87 11.41 -7.59
CA GLY A 55 11.80 12.44 -7.11
C GLY A 55 11.62 13.82 -7.77
N ARG A 56 10.51 14.05 -8.48
CA ARG A 56 10.24 15.33 -9.15
C ARG A 56 9.83 16.39 -8.13
N ARG A 57 10.25 17.63 -8.39
CA ARG A 57 9.87 18.79 -7.59
C ARG A 57 8.50 19.31 -8.07
N HIS A 58 7.46 19.06 -7.29
CA HIS A 58 6.13 19.65 -7.46
C HIS A 58 5.35 19.58 -6.15
N ARG A 59 4.26 20.34 -6.03
CA ARG A 59 3.34 20.23 -4.90
C ARG A 59 2.48 18.96 -5.03
N ALA A 60 2.42 18.15 -3.98
CA ALA A 60 1.47 17.03 -3.91
C ALA A 60 0.08 17.53 -3.47
N PRO A 61 -1.02 16.94 -3.98
CA PRO A 61 -1.07 15.99 -5.08
C PRO A 61 -1.02 16.69 -6.46
N ALA A 62 -0.37 16.06 -7.45
CA ALA A 62 -0.30 16.57 -8.81
C ALA A 62 -0.99 15.60 -9.79
N ARG A 63 -1.97 16.09 -10.57
CA ARG A 63 -2.83 15.27 -11.44
C ARG A 63 -2.10 14.29 -12.36
N LEU A 64 -0.96 14.70 -12.93
CA LEU A 64 -0.20 13.95 -13.93
C LEU A 64 1.07 13.30 -13.35
N CYS A 65 1.11 13.11 -12.05
CA CYS A 65 2.16 12.37 -11.37
C CYS A 65 1.53 11.18 -10.64
N ASP A 66 2.34 10.37 -9.96
CA ASP A 66 1.88 9.35 -9.00
C ASP A 66 2.26 9.69 -7.55
N CYS A 67 2.59 10.97 -7.29
CA CYS A 67 2.75 11.50 -5.93
C CYS A 67 1.43 11.55 -5.16
N GLY A 68 1.41 11.80 -3.87
CA GLY A 68 0.11 11.82 -3.17
C GLY A 68 -0.31 10.42 -2.76
N PHE A 69 -0.97 10.37 -1.62
CA PHE A 69 -1.63 9.16 -1.16
C PHE A 69 -2.99 9.01 -1.83
N HIS A 70 -3.48 7.78 -1.95
CA HIS A 70 -4.76 7.45 -2.57
C HIS A 70 -5.63 6.63 -1.60
N CYS A 71 -6.94 6.90 -1.58
CA CYS A 71 -7.93 6.07 -0.90
C CYS A 71 -9.26 6.10 -1.66
N VAL A 72 -10.08 5.07 -1.48
CA VAL A 72 -11.46 5.06 -1.96
C VAL A 72 -12.41 5.66 -0.91
N HIS A 73 -13.61 6.07 -1.34
CA HIS A 73 -14.63 6.58 -0.43
C HIS A 73 -15.26 5.48 0.42
N ASP A 74 -15.50 4.33 -0.21
CA ASP A 74 -16.27 3.24 0.37
C ASP A 74 -15.37 2.19 1.02
N ARG A 75 -15.80 1.71 2.19
CA ARG A 75 -15.06 0.71 2.96
C ARG A 75 -15.08 -0.64 2.27
N ALA A 76 -16.23 -1.09 1.78
CA ALA A 76 -16.38 -2.39 1.15
C ALA A 76 -15.54 -2.47 -0.14
N ALA A 77 -15.44 -1.37 -0.90
CA ALA A 77 -14.57 -1.28 -2.07
C ALA A 77 -13.08 -1.45 -1.72
N ALA A 78 -12.63 -0.95 -0.56
CA ALA A 78 -11.26 -1.20 -0.09
C ALA A 78 -11.07 -2.63 0.43
N GLU A 79 -12.07 -3.19 1.11
CA GLU A 79 -12.06 -4.57 1.60
C GLU A 79 -12.03 -5.58 0.45
N ALA A 80 -12.75 -5.33 -0.65
CA ALA A 80 -12.76 -6.18 -1.83
C ALA A 80 -11.36 -6.36 -2.44
N LEU A 81 -10.47 -5.37 -2.30
CA LEU A 81 -9.08 -5.48 -2.74
C LEU A 81 -8.29 -6.55 -1.97
N LEU A 82 -8.69 -6.89 -0.74
CA LEU A 82 -8.04 -7.94 0.07
C LEU A 82 -8.35 -9.35 -0.43
N CYS A 83 -9.34 -9.53 -1.31
CA CYS A 83 -9.64 -10.84 -1.90
C CYS A 83 -8.54 -11.30 -2.87
N ALA A 84 -7.86 -10.36 -3.52
CA ALA A 84 -6.75 -10.62 -4.42
C ALA A 84 -5.58 -11.25 -3.63
N ALA A 85 -5.02 -12.35 -4.15
CA ALA A 85 -4.04 -13.18 -3.43
C ALA A 85 -2.83 -12.36 -2.96
N GLU A 86 -2.34 -11.49 -3.83
CA GLU A 86 -1.23 -10.55 -3.63
C GLU A 86 -1.48 -9.47 -2.56
N HIS A 87 -2.72 -9.37 -2.07
CA HIS A 87 -3.18 -8.37 -1.11
C HIS A 87 -3.75 -8.99 0.17
N ARG A 88 -3.85 -10.31 0.29
CA ARG A 88 -4.43 -10.98 1.47
C ARG A 88 -3.69 -10.67 2.78
N ALA A 89 -2.38 -10.43 2.71
CA ALA A 89 -1.57 -10.05 3.87
C ALA A 89 -1.64 -8.55 4.22
N ALA A 90 -2.28 -7.72 3.38
CA ALA A 90 -2.43 -6.30 3.64
C ALA A 90 -3.46 -6.05 4.77
N VAL A 91 -3.36 -4.87 5.36
CA VAL A 91 -4.34 -4.37 6.34
C VAL A 91 -5.25 -3.34 5.69
N LEU A 92 -6.51 -3.30 6.10
CA LEU A 92 -7.42 -2.24 5.74
C LEU A 92 -7.17 -1.02 6.64
N LEU A 93 -7.00 0.14 6.03
CA LEU A 93 -6.79 1.41 6.69
C LEU A 93 -8.00 2.31 6.51
N GLU A 94 -8.45 2.88 7.62
CA GLU A 94 -9.33 4.05 7.65
C GLU A 94 -8.44 5.29 7.81
N VAL A 95 -8.58 6.24 6.89
CA VAL A 95 -7.71 7.43 6.83
C VAL A 95 -8.52 8.71 6.86
N SER A 96 -8.03 9.69 7.64
CA SER A 96 -8.44 11.08 7.51
C SER A 96 -7.60 11.73 6.40
N VAL A 97 -8.29 12.29 5.40
CA VAL A 97 -7.71 12.99 4.26
C VAL A 97 -7.35 14.42 4.68
N LEU A 98 -6.05 14.72 4.74
CA LEU A 98 -5.52 15.99 5.23
C LEU A 98 -4.81 16.78 4.13
N GLY A 99 -4.67 18.08 4.35
CA GLY A 99 -4.03 18.99 3.40
C GLY A 99 -4.85 19.15 2.11
N SER A 100 -4.16 19.51 1.01
CA SER A 100 -4.82 19.62 -0.29
C SER A 100 -5.11 18.24 -0.87
N TYR A 101 -6.27 18.08 -1.50
CA TYR A 101 -6.65 16.85 -2.17
C TYR A 101 -7.34 17.10 -3.51
N ILE A 102 -7.41 16.05 -4.31
CA ILE A 102 -8.21 15.96 -5.54
C ILE A 102 -9.23 14.87 -5.28
N ARG A 103 -10.51 15.22 -5.36
CA ARG A 103 -11.61 14.26 -5.30
C ARG A 103 -11.88 13.70 -6.69
N PHE A 104 -11.98 12.38 -6.76
CA PHE A 104 -12.46 11.64 -7.91
C PHE A 104 -13.77 10.95 -7.53
N GLU A 105 -14.47 10.41 -8.53
CA GLU A 105 -15.71 9.67 -8.33
C GLU A 105 -15.55 8.55 -7.30
N ARG A 106 -14.47 7.77 -7.40
CA ARG A 106 -14.25 6.58 -6.56
C ARG A 106 -13.42 6.85 -5.29
N GLY A 107 -12.83 8.03 -5.14
CA GLY A 107 -11.93 8.27 -4.02
C GLY A 107 -11.24 9.62 -3.99
N PHE A 108 -10.15 9.68 -3.21
CA PHE A 108 -9.33 10.86 -3.04
C PHE A 108 -7.88 10.57 -3.38
N ARG A 109 -7.22 11.63 -3.84
CA ARG A 109 -5.76 11.73 -3.85
C ARG A 109 -5.34 12.94 -3.04
N TYR A 110 -4.42 12.79 -2.09
CA TYR A 110 -4.20 13.81 -1.06
C TYR A 110 -2.74 13.98 -0.66
N ALA A 111 -2.45 15.19 -0.16
CA ALA A 111 -1.11 15.62 0.21
C ALA A 111 -0.66 15.06 1.56
N ARG A 112 -1.60 14.82 2.49
CA ARG A 112 -1.31 14.38 3.84
C ARG A 112 -2.39 13.44 4.35
N GLN A 113 -2.04 12.48 5.20
CA GLN A 113 -3.01 11.63 5.88
C GLN A 113 -2.76 11.53 7.36
N ARG A 114 -3.80 11.14 8.08
CA ARG A 114 -3.67 10.39 9.33
C ARG A 114 -4.40 9.05 9.21
N VAL A 115 -3.71 7.94 9.45
CA VAL A 115 -4.35 6.63 9.63
C VAL A 115 -5.00 6.59 11.01
N ARG A 116 -6.30 6.32 11.08
CA ARG A 116 -7.07 6.28 12.35
C ARG A 116 -7.22 4.85 12.86
N THR A 117 -7.49 3.94 11.93
CA THR A 117 -7.72 2.52 12.22
C THR A 117 -6.96 1.67 11.20
N ALA A 118 -6.31 0.61 11.68
CA ALA A 118 -5.83 -0.50 10.86
C ALA A 118 -6.56 -1.78 11.26
N THR A 119 -7.34 -2.36 10.35
CA THR A 119 -7.99 -3.65 10.53
C THR A 119 -7.12 -4.74 9.90
N VAL A 120 -6.69 -5.69 10.73
CA VAL A 120 -5.81 -6.79 10.37
C VAL A 120 -6.66 -8.02 10.02
N GLY A 121 -6.48 -8.57 8.82
CA GLY A 121 -7.16 -9.79 8.41
C GLY A 121 -6.78 -11.03 9.23
N PRO A 122 -7.37 -12.20 8.95
CA PRO A 122 -6.97 -13.44 9.57
C PRO A 122 -5.54 -13.82 9.19
N CYS A 123 -4.93 -14.70 9.99
CA CYS A 123 -3.70 -15.39 9.62
C CYS A 123 -3.90 -16.20 8.33
N ALA A 124 -2.82 -16.50 7.61
CA ALA A 124 -2.88 -17.35 6.41
C ALA A 124 -3.55 -18.72 6.63
N CYS A 125 -3.52 -19.25 7.87
CA CYS A 125 -4.22 -20.48 8.25
C CYS A 125 -5.72 -20.28 8.56
N GLY A 126 -6.28 -19.09 8.34
CA GLY A 126 -7.68 -18.73 8.58
C GLY A 126 -8.01 -18.30 10.01
N VAL A 127 -7.14 -18.54 10.98
CA VAL A 127 -7.37 -18.18 12.39
C VAL A 127 -7.18 -16.68 12.61
N THR A 128 -7.99 -16.09 13.49
CA THR A 128 -7.87 -14.68 13.90
C THR A 128 -6.43 -14.33 14.28
N ALA A 129 -5.92 -13.25 13.69
CA ALA A 129 -4.58 -12.77 13.98
C ALA A 129 -4.52 -12.10 15.36
N VAL A 130 -3.44 -12.38 16.09
CA VAL A 130 -3.13 -11.76 17.40
C VAL A 130 -1.88 -10.89 17.34
N ALA A 131 -1.11 -11.02 16.25
CA ALA A 131 0.15 -10.35 16.02
C ALA A 131 0.35 -10.09 14.52
N LEU A 132 1.31 -9.22 14.23
CA LEU A 132 1.91 -9.02 12.91
C LEU A 132 3.31 -9.65 12.96
N ALA A 133 3.54 -10.67 12.16
CA ALA A 133 4.82 -11.39 12.10
C ALA A 133 5.57 -11.04 10.81
N ALA A 134 6.90 -11.12 10.86
CA ALA A 134 7.74 -10.95 9.69
C ALA A 134 7.27 -11.88 8.56
N ASP A 135 7.16 -11.27 7.39
CA ASP A 135 6.84 -11.91 6.13
C ASP A 135 8.15 -12.07 5.35
N ASP A 136 8.45 -13.30 4.95
CA ASP A 136 9.68 -13.63 4.22
C ASP A 136 9.55 -13.31 2.72
N GLU A 137 8.33 -13.05 2.24
CA GLU A 137 8.05 -12.75 0.84
C GLU A 137 8.30 -11.27 0.48
N TRP A 138 8.39 -10.38 1.48
CA TRP A 138 8.49 -8.95 1.22
C TRP A 138 9.23 -8.14 2.30
N GLY A 139 10.05 -7.19 1.83
CA GLY A 139 10.69 -6.19 2.68
C GLY A 139 11.30 -5.03 1.90
N ARG A 140 11.89 -4.09 2.63
CA ARG A 140 12.72 -3.01 2.09
C ARG A 140 14.02 -2.93 2.89
N PRO A 141 15.11 -2.38 2.34
CA PRO A 141 16.30 -2.10 3.14
C PRO A 141 15.93 -1.32 4.42
N GLY A 142 16.28 -1.88 5.58
CA GLY A 142 15.95 -1.32 6.90
C GLY A 142 14.52 -1.56 7.41
N TRP A 143 13.66 -2.26 6.67
CA TRP A 143 12.26 -2.50 7.02
C TRP A 143 11.78 -3.91 6.67
N ARG A 144 11.20 -4.59 7.65
CA ARG A 144 10.57 -5.90 7.49
C ARG A 144 9.11 -5.72 7.09
N GLY A 145 8.66 -6.43 6.05
CA GLY A 145 7.24 -6.63 5.80
C GLY A 145 6.63 -7.47 6.93
N LEU A 146 5.39 -7.18 7.29
CA LEU A 146 4.65 -7.95 8.27
C LEU A 146 3.36 -8.49 7.67
N ALA A 147 2.98 -9.69 8.09
CA ALA A 147 1.73 -10.35 7.76
C ALA A 147 0.94 -10.70 9.03
N PRO A 148 -0.40 -10.82 8.96
CA PRO A 148 -1.22 -11.30 10.06
C PRO A 148 -0.78 -12.70 10.54
N ALA A 149 -0.66 -12.88 11.86
CA ALA A 149 -0.28 -14.14 12.47
C ALA A 149 -1.14 -14.47 13.69
N CYS A 150 -1.64 -15.71 13.75
CA CYS A 150 -2.29 -16.25 14.94
C CYS A 150 -1.24 -16.73 15.97
N ALA A 151 -1.70 -17.06 17.18
CA ALA A 151 -0.81 -17.50 18.27
C ALA A 151 -0.01 -18.76 17.94
N GLY A 152 -0.52 -19.63 17.06
CA GLY A 152 0.20 -20.82 16.59
C GLY A 152 1.28 -20.47 15.57
N CYS A 153 0.92 -19.73 14.52
CA CYS A 153 1.80 -19.42 13.39
C CYS A 153 2.86 -18.35 13.71
N VAL A 154 2.77 -17.62 14.83
CA VAL A 154 3.77 -16.60 15.20
C VAL A 154 5.10 -17.20 15.68
N ARG A 155 5.10 -18.46 16.12
CA ARG A 155 6.26 -19.10 16.75
C ARG A 155 7.48 -19.09 15.82
N GLY A 156 8.63 -18.70 16.36
CA GLY A 156 9.92 -18.68 15.63
C GLY A 156 10.09 -17.48 14.68
N ARG A 157 9.11 -16.58 14.58
CA ARG A 157 9.20 -15.38 13.72
C ARG A 157 9.37 -14.12 14.54
N THR A 158 10.12 -13.15 13.98
CA THR A 158 10.09 -11.78 14.50
C THR A 158 8.65 -11.28 14.41
N SER A 159 8.08 -10.80 15.51
CA SER A 159 6.67 -10.41 15.54
C SER A 159 6.41 -9.30 16.52
N VAL A 160 5.28 -8.63 16.33
CA VAL A 160 4.79 -7.57 17.22
C VAL A 160 3.29 -7.79 17.44
N SER A 161 2.84 -7.66 18.68
CA SER A 161 1.41 -7.69 18.97
C SER A 161 0.68 -6.53 18.30
N LEU A 162 -0.63 -6.64 18.07
CA LEU A 162 -1.41 -5.56 17.45
C LEU A 162 -1.30 -4.25 18.25
N ALA A 163 -1.37 -4.33 19.58
CA ALA A 163 -1.17 -3.18 20.46
C ALA A 163 0.27 -2.66 20.45
N GLY A 164 1.26 -3.55 20.32
CA GLY A 164 2.66 -3.17 20.16
C GLY A 164 2.89 -2.37 18.86
N PHE A 165 2.31 -2.83 17.76
CA PHE A 165 2.36 -2.13 16.48
C PHE A 165 1.73 -0.75 16.58
N ALA A 166 0.53 -0.64 17.19
CA ALA A 166 -0.15 0.63 17.42
C ALA A 166 0.73 1.64 18.17
N ARG A 167 1.40 1.18 19.24
CA ARG A 167 2.29 2.01 20.05
C ARG A 167 3.54 2.45 19.31
N LEU A 168 4.17 1.56 18.54
CA LEU A 168 5.36 1.89 17.73
C LEU A 168 5.03 2.81 16.54
N ALA A 169 3.82 2.68 15.98
CA ALA A 169 3.36 3.51 14.88
C ALA A 169 2.94 4.92 15.36
N GLY A 170 2.52 5.04 16.62
CA GLY A 170 2.22 6.32 17.27
C GLY A 170 0.93 6.97 16.77
N GLU A 171 0.80 8.28 17.03
CA GLU A 171 -0.28 9.15 16.49
C GLU A 171 -1.72 8.72 16.80
N GLY A 172 -1.90 7.91 17.85
CA GLY A 172 -3.22 7.40 18.27
C GLY A 172 -3.82 6.36 17.33
N LEU A 173 -2.99 5.66 16.55
CA LEU A 173 -3.45 4.55 15.70
C LEU A 173 -4.16 3.48 16.55
N ARG A 174 -5.33 3.04 16.09
CA ARG A 174 -6.00 1.83 16.62
C ARG A 174 -5.75 0.66 15.68
N VAL A 175 -5.30 -0.47 16.22
CA VAL A 175 -5.11 -1.70 15.44
C VAL A 175 -6.10 -2.75 15.95
N LEU A 176 -6.94 -3.24 15.06
CA LEU A 176 -8.02 -4.17 15.35
C LEU A 176 -7.79 -5.47 14.59
N ALA A 177 -8.02 -6.62 15.24
CA ALA A 177 -8.22 -7.85 14.49
C ALA A 177 -9.59 -7.76 13.79
N GLY A 178 -9.60 -7.90 12.48
CA GLY A 178 -10.82 -8.14 11.72
C GLY A 178 -11.37 -9.50 12.13
N GLY A 179 -12.65 -9.53 12.52
CA GLY A 179 -13.32 -10.81 12.74
C GLY A 179 -13.24 -11.63 11.46
N ALA A 180 -12.87 -12.90 11.58
CA ALA A 180 -13.27 -13.86 10.56
C ALA A 180 -14.79 -13.72 10.44
N GLY A 181 -15.27 -13.20 9.31
CA GLY A 181 -16.70 -13.27 9.01
C GLY A 181 -17.11 -14.70 9.29
N THR A 182 -18.13 -14.89 10.12
CA THR A 182 -18.79 -16.18 10.33
C THR A 182 -18.95 -16.80 8.94
N ALA A 183 -18.24 -17.90 8.69
CA ALA A 183 -18.44 -18.69 7.50
C ALA A 183 -19.93 -19.04 7.45
N ALA A 184 -20.65 -18.48 6.48
CA ALA A 184 -21.94 -19.03 6.11
C ALA A 184 -21.69 -20.47 5.61
N PRO A 185 -22.56 -21.43 5.94
CA PRO A 185 -22.37 -22.81 5.55
C PRO A 185 -22.34 -22.92 4.03
N ASP A 186 -21.47 -23.81 3.59
CA ASP A 186 -21.24 -24.27 2.22
C ASP A 186 -22.55 -24.41 1.41
N THR A 187 -22.67 -23.59 0.36
CA THR A 187 -23.49 -23.92 -0.80
C THR A 187 -22.57 -23.88 -2.01
N GLY A 188 -22.13 -25.07 -2.39
CA GLY A 188 -21.20 -25.34 -3.48
C GLY A 188 -21.42 -24.49 -4.72
N LEU A 189 -20.36 -23.79 -5.10
CA LEU A 189 -20.10 -23.37 -6.47
C LEU A 189 -18.61 -23.62 -6.71
N THR A 190 -18.33 -24.59 -7.58
CA THR A 190 -17.01 -24.85 -8.15
C THR A 190 -16.53 -23.59 -8.88
N ALA A 191 -15.47 -22.97 -8.39
CA ALA A 191 -14.78 -21.89 -9.07
C ALA A 191 -13.32 -22.29 -9.27
N ASP A 192 -13.03 -22.88 -10.44
CA ASP A 192 -11.70 -22.86 -11.02
C ASP A 192 -11.33 -21.39 -11.26
N GLY A 193 -10.46 -20.85 -10.42
CA GLY A 193 -10.00 -19.47 -10.47
C GLY A 193 -8.58 -19.39 -11.02
N GLU A 194 -8.40 -19.69 -12.30
CA GLU A 194 -7.26 -19.17 -13.05
C GLU A 194 -7.44 -17.66 -13.21
N LEU A 195 -6.37 -16.89 -13.04
CA LEU A 195 -6.35 -15.46 -13.31
C LEU A 195 -6.86 -15.23 -14.74
N GLY A 196 -7.85 -14.35 -14.90
CA GLY A 196 -8.39 -13.99 -16.20
C GLY A 196 -7.27 -13.55 -17.15
N VAL A 197 -7.32 -14.04 -18.38
CA VAL A 197 -6.41 -13.64 -19.48
C VAL A 197 -6.27 -12.11 -19.60
N PRO A 198 -7.33 -11.27 -19.38
CA PRO A 198 -7.19 -9.81 -19.43
C PRO A 198 -6.28 -9.22 -18.34
N GLU A 199 -6.35 -9.73 -17.12
CA GLU A 199 -5.53 -9.29 -15.99
C GLU A 199 -4.05 -9.66 -16.19
N LEU A 200 -3.79 -10.89 -16.67
CA LEU A 200 -2.45 -11.34 -17.03
C LEU A 200 -1.84 -10.53 -18.18
N VAL A 201 -2.66 -10.11 -19.15
CA VAL A 201 -2.22 -9.24 -20.25
C VAL A 201 -1.87 -7.83 -19.74
N ALA A 202 -2.63 -7.31 -18.78
CA ALA A 202 -2.34 -6.01 -18.17
C ALA A 202 -1.03 -6.03 -17.36
N GLU A 203 -0.78 -7.10 -16.62
CA GLU A 203 0.50 -7.29 -15.90
C GLU A 203 1.67 -7.49 -16.87
N ALA A 204 1.49 -8.30 -17.92
CA ALA A 204 2.51 -8.50 -18.95
C ALA A 204 2.86 -7.19 -19.66
N ALA A 205 1.87 -6.34 -19.98
CA ALA A 205 2.09 -5.02 -20.57
C ALA A 205 2.86 -4.08 -19.63
N LEU A 206 2.58 -4.13 -18.31
CA LEU A 206 3.32 -3.33 -17.32
C LEU A 206 4.78 -3.80 -17.19
N LEU A 207 5.01 -5.12 -17.20
CA LEU A 207 6.35 -5.69 -17.16
C LEU A 207 7.14 -5.36 -18.43
N GLN A 208 6.50 -5.41 -19.60
CA GLN A 208 7.10 -5.01 -20.87
C GLN A 208 7.50 -3.54 -20.87
N ALA A 209 6.62 -2.65 -20.42
CA ALA A 209 6.92 -1.22 -20.32
C ALA A 209 8.10 -0.92 -19.38
N ARG A 210 8.25 -1.70 -18.30
CA ARG A 210 9.41 -1.60 -17.40
C ARG A 210 10.70 -2.07 -18.06
N LEU A 211 10.64 -3.17 -18.82
CA LEU A 211 11.80 -3.69 -19.54
C LEU A 211 12.28 -2.70 -20.60
N ASP A 212 11.36 -2.13 -21.39
CA ASP A 212 11.67 -1.13 -22.42
C ASP A 212 12.32 0.11 -21.80
N TRP A 213 11.84 0.54 -20.62
CA TRP A 213 12.46 1.65 -19.90
C TRP A 213 13.88 1.33 -19.43
N PHE A 214 14.12 0.14 -18.89
CA PHE A 214 15.47 -0.31 -18.49
C PHE A 214 16.42 -0.37 -19.69
N GLN A 215 15.98 -0.92 -20.81
CA GLN A 215 16.76 -0.97 -22.05
C GLN A 215 17.11 0.44 -22.55
N ALA A 216 16.16 1.39 -22.49
CA ALA A 216 16.42 2.77 -22.84
C ALA A 216 17.45 3.44 -21.90
N GLN A 217 17.48 3.08 -20.60
CA GLN A 217 18.51 3.57 -19.68
C GLN A 217 19.89 2.96 -19.98
N LEU A 218 19.97 1.66 -20.25
CA LEU A 218 21.21 0.98 -20.61
C LEU A 218 21.80 1.54 -21.91
N ALA A 219 20.98 1.76 -22.93
CA ALA A 219 21.42 2.37 -24.20
C ALA A 219 22.00 3.78 -24.00
N ARG A 220 21.41 4.59 -23.10
CA ARG A 220 21.93 5.93 -22.76
C ARG A 220 23.26 5.87 -22.03
N LEU A 221 23.49 4.86 -21.20
CA LEU A 221 24.77 4.64 -20.52
C LEU A 221 25.83 4.15 -21.51
N GLY A 222 25.49 3.22 -22.41
CA GLY A 222 26.39 2.75 -23.47
C GLY A 222 26.83 3.86 -24.44
N ASN A 223 25.91 4.74 -24.84
CA ASN A 223 26.23 5.89 -25.71
C ASN A 223 27.11 6.96 -25.03
N ARG A 224 27.14 7.02 -23.69
CA ARG A 224 28.06 7.88 -22.93
C ARG A 224 29.46 7.28 -22.83
N GLY A 225 29.59 5.95 -22.82
CA GLY A 225 30.88 5.25 -22.89
C GLY A 225 31.54 5.40 -24.26
N ALA A 226 30.78 5.32 -25.35
CA ALA A 226 31.31 5.49 -26.72
C ALA A 226 31.83 6.92 -27.00
N ARG A 227 31.17 7.95 -26.46
CA ARG A 227 31.60 9.35 -26.59
C ARG A 227 32.81 9.74 -25.74
N GLY A 228 33.20 8.91 -24.77
CA GLY A 228 34.40 9.12 -23.95
C GLY A 228 35.67 8.50 -24.56
N ALA A 229 35.56 7.67 -25.58
CA ALA A 229 36.67 7.00 -26.25
C ALA A 229 37.12 7.68 -27.56
N GLU A 230 36.47 8.78 -27.96
CA GLU A 230 36.81 9.59 -29.15
C GLU A 230 37.67 10.82 -28.80
N TYR A 231 38.04 10.97 -27.52
CA TYR A 231 38.97 11.99 -27.02
C TYR A 231 40.04 11.33 -26.14
N ASP A 232 40.83 10.45 -26.73
CA ASP A 232 42.20 10.10 -26.30
C ASP A 232 43.05 9.81 -27.55
#